data_AF-A0A963NXY8-F1
#
_entry.id   AF-A0A963NXY8-F1
#
_cell.length_a   1.000
_cell.length_b   1.000
_cell.length_c   1.000
_cell.angle_alpha   90.00
_cell.angle_beta   90.00
_cell.angle_gamma   90.00
#
_symmetry.space_group_name_H-M   'P 1'
#
loop_
_entity.id
_entity.type
_entity.pdbx_description
1 polymer ?
#
loop_
_entity_poly.entity_id
_entity_poly.type
_entity_poly.pdbx_seq_one_letter_code
_entity_poly.pdbx_strand_id
1 'polypeptide(L)'
;MAARMMQFTDVPQAMPNKRAADERAQDFGEIYGRYDERRAADQASRCEQCGIPFCQVHCPLHNNIPDWLRLTAEGRLEEAYELASATNNMPEICGRICPQDRLCEG
;
A
#
# COMPACT_ATOMS: atom_id res chain seq x y z
N MET A 1 -5.02 -20.44 -4.67
CA MET A 1 -4.82 -20.61 -3.22
C MET A 1 -4.88 -19.23 -2.61
N ALA A 2 -5.69 -19.00 -1.57
CA ALA A 2 -5.68 -17.70 -0.88
C ALA A 2 -4.26 -17.38 -0.42
N ALA A 3 -3.75 -16.19 -0.73
CA ALA A 3 -2.42 -15.80 -0.33
C ALA A 3 -2.35 -15.81 1.21
N ARG A 4 -1.32 -16.48 1.74
CA ARG A 4 -1.10 -16.53 3.19
C ARG A 4 -0.70 -15.12 3.62
N MET A 5 -1.48 -14.50 4.52
CA MET A 5 -1.12 -13.23 5.17
C MET A 5 0.01 -13.46 6.20
N MET A 6 0.40 -12.41 6.94
CA MET A 6 1.45 -12.47 7.97
C MET A 6 2.82 -12.92 7.42
N GLN A 7 3.18 -12.54 6.20
CA GLN A 7 4.45 -12.91 5.57
C GLN A 7 5.62 -11.98 5.95
N PHE A 8 5.47 -11.11 6.95
CA PHE A 8 6.49 -10.11 7.30
C PHE A 8 7.81 -10.71 7.82
N THR A 9 7.81 -11.98 8.24
CA THR A 9 9.01 -12.72 8.67
C THR A 9 9.87 -13.17 7.50
N ASP A 10 9.24 -13.50 6.36
CA ASP A 10 9.92 -14.10 5.20
C ASP A 10 10.05 -13.10 4.04
N VAL A 11 9.13 -12.14 3.94
CA VAL A 11 9.08 -11.13 2.88
C VAL A 11 9.53 -9.77 3.44
N PRO A 12 10.73 -9.29 3.05
CA PRO A 12 11.19 -7.98 3.48
C PRO A 12 10.38 -6.86 2.82
N GLN A 13 10.41 -5.69 3.46
CA GLN A 13 9.84 -4.48 2.86
C GLN A 13 10.57 -4.11 1.58
N ALA A 14 9.81 -3.82 0.54
CA ALA A 14 10.34 -3.30 -0.71
C ALA A 14 9.40 -2.22 -1.26
N MET A 15 9.98 -1.08 -1.63
CA MET A 15 9.27 0.00 -2.32
C MET A 15 9.21 -0.28 -3.84
N PRO A 16 8.34 0.41 -4.60
CA PRO A 16 8.37 0.34 -6.05
C PRO A 16 9.71 0.81 -6.62
N ASN A 17 10.00 0.43 -7.86
CA ASN A 17 11.22 0.84 -8.53
C ASN A 17 11.34 2.37 -8.54
N LYS A 18 12.49 2.87 -8.11
CA LYS A 18 12.81 4.29 -8.08
C LYS A 18 13.75 4.63 -9.22
N ARG A 19 13.44 5.68 -9.98
CA ARG A 19 14.30 6.17 -11.07
C ARG A 19 15.65 6.65 -10.52
N ALA A 20 16.70 6.48 -11.32
CA ALA A 20 18.04 6.91 -10.95
C ALA A 20 18.13 8.44 -10.82
N ALA A 21 19.09 8.93 -10.03
CA ALA A 21 19.16 10.34 -9.66
C ALA A 21 19.54 11.25 -10.84
N ASP A 22 20.44 10.77 -11.69
CA ASP A 22 20.88 11.37 -12.93
C ASP A 22 19.77 11.42 -13.99
N GLU A 23 18.94 10.39 -14.10
CA GLU A 23 17.79 10.36 -14.99
C GLU A 23 16.72 11.38 -14.56
N ARG A 24 16.30 11.35 -13.29
CA ARG A 24 15.23 12.24 -12.78
C ARG A 24 15.65 13.70 -12.62
N ALA A 25 16.93 14.02 -12.84
CA ALA A 25 17.41 15.39 -12.89
C ALA A 25 17.13 16.06 -14.26
N GLN A 26 16.78 15.27 -15.29
CA GLN A 26 16.64 15.73 -16.66
C GLN A 26 15.19 15.99 -17.08
N ASP A 27 14.21 15.63 -16.24
CA ASP A 27 12.78 15.80 -16.51
C ASP A 27 11.95 16.01 -15.23
N PHE A 28 10.65 16.23 -15.41
CA PHE A 28 9.66 16.39 -14.33
C PHE A 28 8.74 15.16 -14.18
N GLY A 29 9.18 13.99 -14.65
CA GLY A 29 8.41 12.75 -14.54
C GLY A 29 8.35 12.22 -13.10
N GLU A 30 7.40 11.30 -12.85
CA GLU A 30 7.25 10.65 -11.54
C GLU A 30 8.51 9.85 -11.17
N ILE A 31 8.92 9.92 -9.90
CA ILE A 31 10.20 9.34 -9.41
C ILE A 31 10.05 7.84 -9.09
N TYR A 32 8.90 7.45 -8.55
CA TYR A 32 8.57 6.06 -8.21
C TYR A 32 7.65 5.47 -9.28
N GLY A 33 7.92 4.22 -9.66
CA GLY A 33 7.02 3.45 -10.51
C GLY A 33 5.81 2.89 -9.75
N ARG A 34 4.91 2.24 -10.48
CA ARG A 34 3.84 1.42 -9.88
C ARG A 34 4.41 0.09 -9.41
N TYR A 35 3.77 -0.51 -8.40
CA TYR A 35 3.98 -1.93 -8.13
C TYR A 35 3.46 -2.76 -9.32
N ASP A 36 4.16 -3.83 -9.67
CA ASP A 36 3.53 -4.92 -10.41
C ASP A 36 2.57 -5.68 -9.50
N GLU A 37 1.54 -6.31 -10.07
CA GLU A 37 0.48 -6.99 -9.32
C GLU A 37 1.02 -8.04 -8.35
N ARG A 38 2.05 -8.80 -8.75
CA ARG A 38 2.65 -9.83 -7.90
C ARG A 38 3.39 -9.20 -6.72
N ARG A 39 4.24 -8.19 -6.95
CA ARG A 39 4.91 -7.48 -5.85
C ARG A 39 3.92 -6.75 -4.95
N ALA A 40 2.82 -6.22 -5.49
CA ALA A 40 1.76 -5.60 -4.70
C ALA A 40 1.12 -6.65 -3.76
N ALA A 41 0.77 -7.83 -4.29
CA ALA A 41 0.24 -8.93 -3.49
C ALA A 41 1.25 -9.39 -2.42
N ASP A 42 2.53 -9.55 -2.77
CA ASP A 42 3.59 -9.93 -1.83
C ASP A 42 3.75 -8.89 -0.70
N GLN A 43 3.82 -7.60 -1.03
CA GLN A 43 3.95 -6.54 -0.02
C GLN A 43 2.69 -6.41 0.84
N ALA A 44 1.49 -6.58 0.25
CA ALA A 44 0.24 -6.57 1.01
C ALA A 44 0.14 -7.75 1.99
N SER A 45 0.66 -8.92 1.61
CA SER A 45 0.67 -10.14 2.44
C SER A 45 1.51 -10.01 3.72
N ARG A 46 2.37 -8.99 3.82
CA ARG A 46 3.15 -8.69 5.03
C ARG A 46 2.27 -8.21 6.19
N CYS A 47 1.07 -7.69 5.90
CA CYS A 47 0.16 -7.24 6.95
C CYS A 47 -0.16 -8.38 7.94
N GLU A 48 -0.06 -8.08 9.23
CA GLU A 48 -0.34 -9.04 10.31
C GLU A 48 -1.82 -9.40 10.41
N GLN A 49 -2.72 -8.51 9.96
CA GLN A 49 -4.16 -8.55 10.27
C GLN A 49 -4.40 -8.50 11.79
N CYS A 50 -3.74 -7.54 12.45
CA CYS A 50 -3.81 -7.34 13.89
C CYS A 50 -5.22 -6.97 14.37
N GLY A 51 -5.54 -7.31 15.63
CA GLY A 51 -6.85 -7.02 16.22
C GLY A 51 -7.11 -5.53 16.49
N ILE A 52 -6.05 -4.74 16.73
CA ILE A 52 -6.11 -3.28 16.86
C ILE A 52 -5.26 -2.66 15.75
N PRO A 53 -5.87 -2.21 14.64
CA PRO A 53 -5.13 -1.69 13.50
C PRO A 53 -4.69 -0.25 13.73
N PHE A 54 -3.49 -0.05 14.31
CA PHE A 54 -2.91 1.27 14.53
C PHE A 54 -2.77 2.08 13.22
N CYS A 55 -2.52 1.41 12.09
CA CYS A 55 -2.50 2.03 10.77
C CYS A 55 -3.83 2.75 10.42
N GLN A 56 -4.97 2.20 10.85
CA GLN A 56 -6.29 2.82 10.68
C GLN A 56 -6.57 3.89 11.73
N VAL A 57 -6.14 3.69 12.97
CA VAL A 57 -6.29 4.67 14.07
C VAL A 57 -5.57 5.97 13.74
N HIS A 58 -4.36 5.90 13.19
CA HIS A 58 -3.54 7.07 12.86
C HIS A 58 -3.77 7.63 11.46
N CYS A 59 -4.60 6.98 10.64
CA CYS A 59 -5.08 7.55 9.39
C CYS A 59 -6.23 8.53 9.68
N PRO A 60 -6.13 9.83 9.30
CA PRO A 60 -7.21 10.80 9.56
C PRO A 60 -8.55 10.48 8.89
N LEU A 61 -8.53 9.65 7.84
CA LEU A 61 -9.74 9.19 7.13
C LEU A 61 -10.27 7.86 7.68
N HIS A 62 -9.57 7.24 8.63
CA HIS A 62 -9.90 5.92 9.18
C HIS A 62 -10.14 4.85 8.10
N ASN A 63 -9.33 4.89 7.04
CA ASN A 63 -9.40 3.93 5.94
C ASN A 63 -9.31 2.48 6.46
N ASN A 64 -10.05 1.57 5.83
CA ASN A 64 -10.08 0.15 6.18
C ASN A 64 -8.83 -0.58 5.65
N ILE A 65 -7.64 -0.13 6.08
CA ILE A 65 -6.32 -0.54 5.59
C ILE A 65 -6.11 -2.06 5.63
N PRO A 66 -6.39 -2.77 6.74
CA PRO A 66 -6.19 -4.22 6.80
C PRO A 66 -7.04 -4.96 5.76
N ASP A 67 -8.26 -4.51 5.48
CA ASP A 67 -9.21 -5.21 4.62
C ASP A 67 -8.81 -5.14 3.15
N TRP A 68 -8.51 -3.94 2.62
CA TRP A 68 -8.09 -3.84 1.22
C TRP A 68 -6.68 -4.40 0.99
N LEU A 69 -5.80 -4.44 2.02
CA LEU A 69 -4.52 -5.17 1.94
C LEU A 69 -4.75 -6.68 1.79
N ARG A 70 -5.66 -7.26 2.57
CA ARG A 70 -6.01 -8.68 2.44
C ARG A 70 -6.58 -9.00 1.05
N LEU A 71 -7.52 -8.19 0.57
CA LEU A 71 -8.10 -8.35 -0.77
C LEU A 71 -7.05 -8.23 -1.87
N THR A 72 -6.10 -7.30 -1.72
CA THR A 72 -4.97 -7.14 -2.65
C THR A 72 -4.10 -8.39 -2.68
N ALA A 73 -3.77 -8.97 -1.52
CA ALA A 73 -3.01 -10.23 -1.44
C ALA A 73 -3.77 -11.40 -2.07
N GLU A 74 -5.11 -11.42 -1.95
CA GLU A 74 -5.99 -12.44 -2.56
C GLU A 74 -6.22 -12.24 -4.08
N GLY A 75 -5.71 -11.15 -4.68
CA GLY A 75 -5.90 -10.81 -6.09
C GLY A 75 -7.27 -10.20 -6.41
N ARG A 76 -8.05 -9.80 -5.40
CA ARG A 76 -9.41 -9.23 -5.52
C ARG A 76 -9.34 -7.71 -5.63
N LEU A 77 -8.69 -7.23 -6.68
CA LEU A 77 -8.30 -5.82 -6.82
C LEU A 77 -9.50 -4.85 -6.95
N GLU A 78 -10.58 -5.28 -7.59
CA GLU A 78 -11.79 -4.46 -7.72
C GLU A 78 -12.44 -4.20 -6.36
N GLU A 79 -12.64 -5.24 -5.56
CA GLU A 79 -13.18 -5.13 -4.20
C GLU A 79 -12.24 -4.34 -3.27
N ALA A 80 -10.92 -4.51 -3.44
CA ALA A 80 -9.93 -3.71 -2.71
C ALA A 80 -10.07 -2.21 -3.02
N TYR A 81 -10.27 -1.87 -4.30
CA TYR A 81 -10.50 -0.49 -4.73
C TYR A 81 -11.82 0.08 -4.19
N GLU A 82 -12.90 -0.68 -4.20
CA GLU A 82 -14.18 -0.25 -3.63
C GLU A 82 -14.04 0.10 -2.14
N LEU A 83 -13.37 -0.75 -1.35
CA LEU A 83 -13.12 -0.48 0.06
C LEU A 83 -12.20 0.71 0.29
N ALA A 84 -11.14 0.87 -0.50
CA ALA A 84 -10.24 2.01 -0.39
C ALA A 84 -10.94 3.33 -0.73
N SER A 85 -11.86 3.30 -1.69
CA SER A 85 -12.60 4.48 -2.17
C SER A 85 -13.82 4.82 -1.30
N ALA A 86 -14.33 3.85 -0.53
CA ALA A 86 -15.48 4.06 0.35
C ALA A 86 -15.24 5.12 1.45
N THR A 87 -13.99 5.28 1.89
CA THR A 87 -13.60 6.24 2.94
C THR A 87 -12.68 7.36 2.44
N ASN A 88 -12.18 7.24 1.20
CA ASN A 88 -11.27 8.21 0.61
C ASN A 88 -11.70 8.52 -0.84
N ASN A 89 -12.04 9.77 -1.11
CA ASN A 89 -12.45 10.20 -2.46
C ASN A 89 -11.30 10.26 -3.47
N MET A 90 -10.05 10.26 -3.02
CA MET A 90 -8.85 10.43 -3.85
C MET A 90 -7.70 9.52 -3.38
N PRO A 91 -7.90 8.17 -3.34
CA PRO A 91 -6.91 7.23 -2.82
C PRO A 91 -5.58 7.30 -3.57
N GLU A 92 -5.61 7.56 -4.88
CA GLU A 92 -4.44 7.71 -5.74
C GLU A 92 -3.64 9.00 -5.51
N ILE A 93 -4.27 10.03 -4.94
CA ILE A 93 -3.60 11.28 -4.54
C ILE A 93 -3.02 11.10 -3.15
N CYS A 94 -3.84 10.67 -2.18
CA CYS A 94 -3.39 10.45 -0.80
C CYS A 94 -2.23 9.45 -0.73
N GLY A 95 -2.28 8.36 -1.50
CA GLY A 95 -1.19 7.38 -1.58
C GLY A 95 0.15 7.97 -2.06
N ARG A 96 0.14 9.14 -2.72
CA ARG A 96 1.35 9.82 -3.21
C ARG A 96 1.85 10.93 -2.29
N ILE A 97 0.95 11.70 -1.69
CA ILE A 97 1.31 12.96 -1.02
C ILE A 97 1.13 12.95 0.50
N CYS A 98 0.41 11.96 1.06
CA CYS A 98 0.29 11.86 2.50
C CYS A 98 1.68 11.63 3.12
N PRO A 99 2.00 12.23 4.28
CA PRO A 99 3.22 11.92 5.00
C PRO A 99 3.04 10.60 5.78
N GLN A 100 3.14 9.45 5.10
CA GLN A 100 2.81 8.15 5.70
C GLN A 100 3.69 7.79 6.91
N ASP A 101 4.96 8.24 6.90
CA ASP A 101 5.96 8.04 7.96
C ASP A 101 5.57 8.63 9.33
N ARG A 102 4.56 9.51 9.36
CA ARG A 102 4.04 10.12 10.60
C ARG A 102 2.57 9.81 10.83
N LEU A 103 1.97 9.00 9.96
CA LEU A 103 0.56 8.65 9.96
C LEU A 103 0.41 7.13 9.98
N CYS A 104 0.03 6.51 8.87
CA CYS A 104 -0.32 5.09 8.83
C CYS A 104 0.87 4.13 8.79
N GLU A 105 2.07 4.59 8.45
CA GLU A 105 3.31 3.79 8.42
C GLU A 105 4.33 4.20 9.51
N GLY A 106 3.94 5.13 10.40
CA GLY A 106 4.78 5.66 11.48
C GLY A 106 4.80 4.84 12.77
#